data_AF-A0A7S2E497-F1
#
_entry.id   AF-A0A7S2E497-F1
#
_cell.length_a   1.000
_cell.length_b   1.000
_cell.length_c   1.000
_cell.angle_alpha   90.00
_cell.angle_beta   90.00
_cell.angle_gamma   90.00
#
_symmetry.space_group_name_H-M   'P 1'
#
loop_
_entity.id
_entity.type
_entity.pdbx_description
1 polymer ?
#
loop_
_entity_poly.entity_id
_entity_poly.type
_entity_poly.pdbx_seq_one_letter_code
_entity_poly.pdbx_strand_id
1 'polypeptide(L)'
;ALRLERGRADGRASVVVDATRRFQTHVGIGGSFTESSADLFKQMGEENQKKIVDAYFSVDRGIGYRVGRVHINSCDFSKGNWACCDDPQDKKLEKFTLLHYETSILPLLRQAASTASAPIRLLASPWSPPAWMKDNGRMQFGGRLRPECRH
;
A
#
# COMPACT_ATOMS: atom_id res chain seq x y z
N ALA A 1 23.95 4.93 23.61
CA ALA A 1 23.94 3.66 22.84
C ALA A 1 23.44 2.54 23.75
N LEU A 2 22.56 1.66 23.28
CA LEU A 2 22.17 0.45 24.00
C LEU A 2 23.37 -0.50 24.08
N ARG A 3 23.70 -1.00 25.28
CA ARG A 3 24.80 -1.94 25.49
C ARG A 3 24.23 -3.32 25.78
N LEU A 4 24.53 -4.29 24.92
CA LEU A 4 24.16 -5.68 25.13
C LEU A 4 25.19 -6.32 26.06
N GLU A 5 24.77 -6.66 27.27
CA GLU A 5 25.59 -7.39 28.24
C GLU A 5 24.83 -8.65 28.68
N ARG A 6 25.56 -9.69 29.08
CA ARG A 6 24.92 -10.82 29.78
C ARG A 6 24.40 -10.29 31.11
N GLY A 7 23.09 -10.33 31.31
CA GLY A 7 22.44 -9.73 32.48
C GLY A 7 23.01 -10.26 33.80
N ARG A 8 23.39 -9.33 34.68
CA ARG A 8 23.58 -9.56 36.12
C ARG A 8 22.61 -8.66 36.87
N ALA A 9 22.01 -9.15 37.95
CA ALA A 9 21.18 -8.35 38.82
C ALA A 9 22.07 -7.39 39.63
N ASP A 10 22.12 -6.11 39.26
CA ASP A 10 22.89 -5.06 39.94
C ASP A 10 22.00 -3.94 40.52
N GLY A 11 20.69 -4.18 40.61
CA GLY A 11 19.71 -3.21 41.12
C GLY A 11 19.23 -2.17 40.09
N ARG A 12 19.68 -2.24 38.83
CA ARG A 12 19.18 -1.37 37.75
C ARG A 12 17.99 -1.99 37.03
N ALA A 13 17.12 -1.13 36.49
CA ALA A 13 16.08 -1.55 35.57
C ALA A 13 16.72 -2.17 34.32
N SER A 14 16.33 -3.39 33.99
CA SER A 14 16.87 -4.16 32.86
C SER A 14 15.77 -4.80 32.03
N VAL A 15 16.03 -4.99 30.74
CA VAL A 15 15.17 -5.72 29.80
C VAL A 15 15.92 -6.96 29.35
N VAL A 16 15.31 -8.13 29.52
CA VAL A 16 15.91 -9.42 29.17
C VAL A 16 15.26 -9.95 27.89
N VAL A 17 16.08 -10.35 26.92
CA VAL A 17 15.64 -10.94 25.65
C VAL A 17 16.04 -12.42 25.62
N ASP A 18 15.04 -13.30 25.57
CA ASP A 18 15.25 -14.74 25.37
C ASP A 18 15.03 -15.12 23.90
N ALA A 19 16.12 -15.28 23.15
CA ALA A 19 16.09 -15.62 21.73
C ALA A 19 15.65 -17.06 21.42
N THR A 20 15.49 -17.92 22.43
CA THR A 20 14.99 -19.30 22.27
C THR A 20 13.46 -19.36 22.23
N ARG A 21 12.79 -18.35 22.80
CA ARG A 21 11.33 -18.20 22.81
C ARG A 21 10.88 -17.42 21.57
N ARG A 22 10.13 -18.07 20.70
CA ARG A 22 9.62 -17.49 19.45
C ARG A 22 8.10 -17.30 19.50
N PHE A 23 7.62 -16.27 18.80
CA PHE A 23 6.21 -15.96 18.63
C PHE A 23 5.86 -15.83 17.14
N GLN A 24 4.96 -14.93 16.76
CA GLN A 24 4.59 -14.70 15.37
C GLN A 24 5.76 -14.19 14.53
N THR A 25 5.73 -14.54 13.24
CA THR A 25 6.59 -13.93 12.23
C THR A 25 6.00 -12.61 11.76
N HIS A 26 6.82 -11.56 11.74
CA HIS A 26 6.41 -10.28 11.17
C HIS A 26 6.59 -10.29 9.65
N VAL A 27 5.51 -9.96 8.93
CA VAL A 27 5.50 -9.94 7.45
C VAL A 27 6.31 -8.78 6.88
N GLY A 28 6.40 -7.67 7.61
CA GLY A 28 7.20 -6.50 7.28
C GLY A 28 6.54 -5.21 7.73
N ILE A 29 7.20 -4.10 7.44
CA ILE A 29 6.74 -2.73 7.70
C ILE A 29 6.66 -2.00 6.35
N GLY A 30 5.73 -1.05 6.24
CA GLY A 30 5.35 -0.50 4.96
C GLY A 30 4.49 0.74 5.02
N GLY A 31 4.08 1.19 3.83
CA GLY A 31 3.19 2.34 3.62
C GLY A 31 2.10 2.04 2.59
N SER A 32 1.20 3.01 2.36
CA SER A 32 0.18 2.91 1.33
C SER A 32 0.58 3.71 0.09
N PHE A 33 0.40 3.13 -1.09
CA PHE A 33 0.50 3.79 -2.38
C PHE A 33 -0.90 4.27 -2.78
N THR A 34 -1.22 5.51 -2.45
CA THR A 34 -2.46 6.17 -2.86
C THR A 34 -2.25 7.05 -4.09
N GLU A 35 -3.31 7.35 -4.82
CA GLU A 35 -3.25 8.28 -5.94
C GLU A 35 -2.71 9.65 -5.51
N SER A 36 -3.13 10.20 -4.35
CA SER A 36 -2.55 11.45 -3.82
C SER A 36 -1.04 11.36 -3.60
N SER A 37 -0.54 10.26 -3.01
CA SER A 37 0.91 10.08 -2.78
C SER A 37 1.68 10.00 -4.10
N ALA A 38 1.11 9.34 -5.10
CA ALA A 38 1.70 9.20 -6.42
C ALA A 38 1.66 10.52 -7.22
N ASP A 39 0.60 11.30 -7.06
CA ASP A 39 0.47 12.61 -7.69
C ASP A 39 1.48 13.62 -7.14
N LEU A 40 1.63 13.67 -5.81
CA LEU A 40 2.67 14.48 -5.17
C LEU A 40 4.06 14.05 -5.63
N PHE A 41 4.31 12.75 -5.69
CA PHE A 41 5.58 12.21 -6.18
C PHE A 41 5.89 12.65 -7.62
N LYS A 42 4.90 12.62 -8.52
CA LYS A 42 5.05 13.06 -9.92
C LYS A 42 5.39 14.53 -10.07
N GLN A 43 4.92 15.37 -9.15
CA GLN A 43 5.22 16.81 -9.14
C GLN A 43 6.64 17.12 -8.63
N MET A 44 7.32 16.15 -8.03
CA MET A 44 8.71 16.30 -7.61
C MET A 44 9.66 16.18 -8.80
N GLY A 45 10.77 16.92 -8.77
CA GLY A 45 11.91 16.68 -9.67
C GLY A 45 12.59 15.34 -9.38
N GLU A 46 13.28 14.78 -10.39
CA GLU A 46 13.89 13.44 -10.34
C GLU A 46 14.80 13.22 -9.12
N GLU A 47 15.56 14.25 -8.72
CA GLU A 47 16.44 14.16 -7.55
C GLU A 47 15.63 13.90 -6.26
N ASN A 48 14.52 14.61 -6.07
CA ASN A 48 13.68 14.45 -4.89
C ASN A 48 12.87 13.14 -4.94
N GLN A 49 12.44 12.72 -6.13
CA GLN A 49 11.85 11.39 -6.33
C GLN A 49 12.81 10.29 -5.88
N LYS A 50 14.08 10.37 -6.29
CA LYS A 50 15.11 9.41 -5.88
C LYS A 50 15.34 9.45 -4.37
N LYS A 51 15.46 10.64 -3.77
CA LYS A 51 15.66 10.79 -2.32
C LYS A 51 14.54 10.15 -1.51
N ILE A 52 13.28 10.40 -1.87
CA ILE A 52 12.15 9.87 -1.10
C ILE A 52 11.99 8.36 -1.28
N VAL A 53 12.21 7.83 -2.48
CA VAL A 53 12.18 6.38 -2.73
C VAL A 53 13.32 5.67 -2.00
N ASP A 54 14.54 6.22 -2.03
CA ASP A 54 15.67 5.69 -1.27
C ASP A 54 15.40 5.70 0.23
N ALA A 55 14.90 6.81 0.76
CA ALA A 55 14.61 6.95 2.18
C ALA A 55 13.61 5.89 2.69
N TYR A 56 12.59 5.54 1.89
CA TYR A 56 11.60 4.54 2.27
C TYR A 56 12.03 3.10 1.97
N PHE A 57 12.57 2.82 0.78
CA PHE A 57 12.69 1.43 0.28
C PHE A 57 14.12 0.89 0.26
N SER A 58 15.15 1.75 0.29
CA SER A 58 16.53 1.27 0.40
C SER A 58 16.80 0.76 1.81
N VAL A 59 17.49 -0.38 1.92
CA VAL A 59 18.00 -0.88 3.21
C VAL A 59 19.32 -0.23 3.61
N ASP A 60 20.08 0.30 2.64
CA ASP A 60 21.40 0.90 2.90
C ASP A 60 21.29 2.42 3.14
N ARG A 61 20.32 3.07 2.48
CA ARG A 61 20.13 4.53 2.51
C ARG A 61 18.83 4.98 3.20
N GLY A 62 18.03 4.02 3.69
CA GLY A 62 16.68 4.29 4.17
C GLY A 62 16.21 3.31 5.24
N ILE A 63 14.90 3.25 5.43
CA ILE A 63 14.24 2.42 6.45
C ILE A 63 13.78 1.05 5.94
N GLY A 64 14.05 0.73 4.67
CA GLY A 64 13.87 -0.61 4.11
C GLY A 64 12.43 -1.15 4.15
N TYR A 65 11.42 -0.36 3.79
CA TYR A 65 10.03 -0.81 3.65
C TYR A 65 9.92 -2.05 2.76
N ARG A 66 9.12 -3.02 3.22
CA ARG A 66 8.89 -4.32 2.54
C ARG A 66 7.43 -4.64 2.30
N VAL A 67 6.51 -3.81 2.78
CA VAL A 67 5.08 -3.97 2.58
C VAL A 67 4.52 -2.71 1.92
N GLY A 68 3.61 -2.90 0.97
CA GLY A 68 2.87 -1.83 0.32
C GLY A 68 1.39 -2.12 0.37
N ARG A 69 0.56 -1.14 0.71
CA ARG A 69 -0.89 -1.24 0.53
C ARG A 69 -1.32 -0.44 -0.69
N VAL A 70 -2.16 -1.02 -1.55
CA VAL A 70 -2.72 -0.35 -2.73
C VAL A 70 -4.23 -0.45 -2.66
N HIS A 71 -4.95 0.62 -2.98
CA HIS A 71 -6.41 0.58 -3.03
C HIS A 71 -6.86 -0.02 -4.37
N ILE A 72 -7.95 -0.80 -4.36
CA ILE A 72 -8.66 -1.26 -5.58
C ILE A 72 -9.78 -0.25 -5.88
N ASN A 73 -9.84 0.26 -7.12
CA ASN A 73 -10.62 1.45 -7.51
C ASN A 73 -10.16 2.71 -6.77
N SER A 74 -10.86 3.84 -6.89
CA SER A 74 -10.55 5.05 -6.13
C SER A 74 -10.72 4.88 -4.61
N CYS A 75 -9.98 5.66 -3.82
CA CYS A 75 -10.21 5.85 -2.38
C CYS A 75 -10.50 7.33 -2.06
N ASP A 76 -10.58 7.69 -0.77
CA ASP A 76 -10.68 9.07 -0.32
C ASP A 76 -9.42 9.91 -0.63
N PHE A 77 -8.25 9.27 -0.79
CA PHE A 77 -7.01 9.87 -1.28
C PHE A 77 -6.83 9.70 -2.81
N SER A 78 -7.94 9.85 -3.54
CA SER A 78 -7.99 9.93 -5.00
C SER A 78 -8.49 11.31 -5.44
N LYS A 79 -8.17 11.74 -6.67
CA LYS A 79 -8.65 13.04 -7.19
C LYS A 79 -10.15 13.05 -7.46
N GLY A 80 -10.74 11.87 -7.61
CA GLY A 80 -12.15 11.66 -7.84
C GLY A 80 -12.50 10.18 -7.74
N ASN A 81 -13.77 9.85 -8.00
CA ASN A 81 -14.22 8.47 -8.01
C ASN A 81 -13.97 7.85 -9.37
N TRP A 82 -13.38 6.67 -9.37
CA TRP A 82 -13.14 5.88 -10.58
C TRP A 82 -13.09 4.40 -10.22
N ALA A 83 -13.43 3.55 -11.17
CA ALA A 83 -13.33 2.10 -11.04
C ALA A 83 -12.68 1.49 -12.27
N CYS A 84 -12.02 0.34 -12.10
CA CYS A 84 -11.43 -0.40 -13.22
C CYS A 84 -12.46 -0.98 -14.20
N CYS A 85 -13.72 -1.11 -13.77
CA CYS A 85 -14.83 -1.63 -14.57
C CYS A 85 -16.09 -0.77 -14.35
N ASP A 86 -16.16 0.35 -15.07
CA ASP A 86 -17.25 1.33 -14.92
C ASP A 86 -18.33 1.25 -16.01
N ASP A 87 -18.40 0.13 -16.73
CA ASP A 87 -19.48 -0.14 -17.70
C ASP A 87 -20.50 -1.15 -17.12
N PRO A 88 -21.74 -0.73 -16.82
CA PRO A 88 -22.78 -1.62 -16.30
C PRO A 88 -23.16 -2.75 -17.24
N GLN A 89 -22.92 -2.62 -18.55
CA GLN A 89 -23.22 -3.62 -19.57
C GLN A 89 -22.09 -4.66 -19.69
N ASP A 90 -20.88 -4.33 -19.24
CA ASP A 90 -19.72 -5.21 -19.30
C ASP A 90 -19.70 -6.24 -18.16
N LYS A 91 -20.64 -7.18 -18.22
CA LYS A 91 -20.75 -8.25 -17.22
C LYS A 91 -19.58 -9.26 -17.26
N LYS A 92 -18.80 -9.26 -18.35
CA LYS A 92 -17.66 -10.17 -18.56
C LYS A 92 -16.32 -9.52 -18.27
N LEU A 93 -16.29 -8.25 -17.86
CA LEU A 93 -15.07 -7.48 -17.59
C LEU A 93 -14.15 -7.34 -18.82
N GLU A 94 -14.71 -7.35 -20.03
CA GLU A 94 -13.98 -7.20 -21.30
C GLU A 94 -13.37 -5.79 -21.45
N LYS A 95 -13.94 -4.79 -20.78
CA LYS A 95 -13.47 -3.39 -20.75
C LYS A 95 -12.72 -3.05 -19.46
N PHE A 96 -12.40 -4.04 -18.63
CA PHE A 96 -11.59 -3.82 -17.43
C PHE A 96 -10.27 -3.15 -17.79
N THR A 97 -9.88 -2.12 -17.03
CA THR A 97 -8.65 -1.37 -17.31
C THR A 97 -7.90 -0.96 -16.04
N LEU A 98 -6.57 -0.96 -16.14
CA LEU A 98 -5.65 -0.43 -15.13
C LEU A 98 -5.16 0.99 -15.48
N LEU A 99 -5.75 1.65 -16.48
CA LEU A 99 -5.27 2.94 -16.99
C LEU A 99 -5.04 4.00 -15.89
N HIS A 100 -5.94 4.07 -14.90
CA HIS A 100 -5.77 4.98 -13.76
C HIS A 100 -4.52 4.64 -12.93
N TYR A 101 -4.23 3.35 -12.70
CA TYR A 101 -3.00 2.94 -12.00
C TYR A 101 -1.75 3.21 -12.83
N GLU A 102 -1.78 2.90 -14.13
CA GLU A 102 -0.68 3.14 -15.07
C GLU A 102 -0.27 4.61 -15.11
N THR A 103 -1.26 5.50 -15.11
CA THR A 103 -1.07 6.94 -15.15
C THR A 103 -0.93 7.60 -13.78
N SER A 104 -1.02 6.87 -12.65
CA SER A 104 -0.82 7.43 -11.31
C SER A 104 0.16 6.62 -10.46
N ILE A 105 -0.28 5.49 -9.90
CA ILE A 105 0.39 4.73 -8.84
C ILE A 105 1.56 3.87 -9.35
N LEU A 106 1.43 3.25 -10.53
CA LEU A 106 2.43 2.30 -11.03
C LEU A 106 3.82 2.91 -11.23
N PRO A 107 3.99 4.16 -11.71
CA PRO A 107 5.30 4.80 -11.77
C PRO A 107 6.03 4.82 -10.42
N LEU A 108 5.36 5.28 -9.35
CA LEU A 108 5.93 5.30 -7.99
C LEU A 108 6.22 3.87 -7.49
N LEU A 109 5.25 2.95 -7.67
CA LEU A 109 5.40 1.57 -7.22
C LEU A 109 6.57 0.85 -7.92
N ARG A 110 6.77 1.09 -9.22
CA ARG A 110 7.89 0.52 -9.99
C ARG A 110 9.23 1.07 -9.50
N GLN A 111 9.34 2.36 -9.23
CA GLN A 111 10.56 2.93 -8.64
C GLN A 111 10.85 2.35 -7.25
N ALA A 112 9.83 2.24 -6.40
CA ALA A 112 9.96 1.60 -5.09
C ALA A 112 10.45 0.15 -5.21
N ALA A 113 9.85 -0.63 -6.11
CA ALA A 113 10.21 -2.02 -6.35
C ALA A 113 11.65 -2.17 -6.88
N SER A 114 12.14 -1.25 -7.71
CA SER A 114 13.53 -1.27 -8.21
C SER A 114 14.56 -0.91 -7.14
N THR A 115 14.18 -0.14 -6.12
CA THR A 115 15.08 0.29 -5.04
C THR A 115 15.11 -0.69 -3.87
N ALA A 116 14.01 -1.42 -3.64
CA ALA A 116 13.91 -2.38 -2.57
C ALA A 116 14.89 -3.56 -2.78
N SER A 117 15.53 -4.02 -1.70
CA SER A 117 16.45 -5.16 -1.75
C SER A 117 15.77 -6.52 -1.85
N ALA A 118 14.44 -6.56 -1.78
CA ALA A 118 13.61 -7.75 -1.94
C ALA A 118 12.22 -7.35 -2.46
N PRO A 119 11.44 -8.28 -3.05
CA PRO A 119 10.08 -7.98 -3.51
C PRO A 119 9.21 -7.35 -2.42
N ILE A 120 8.57 -6.22 -2.75
CA ILE A 120 7.59 -5.57 -1.88
C ILE A 120 6.33 -6.42 -1.84
N ARG A 121 5.91 -6.85 -0.65
CA ARG A 121 4.64 -7.55 -0.50
C ARG A 121 3.48 -6.56 -0.60
N LEU A 122 2.60 -6.76 -1.58
CA LEU A 122 1.46 -5.88 -1.80
C LEU A 122 0.18 -6.43 -1.16
N LEU A 123 -0.50 -5.59 -0.40
CA LEU A 123 -1.86 -5.79 0.10
C LEU A 123 -2.80 -4.90 -0.73
N ALA A 124 -3.68 -5.51 -1.51
CA ALA A 124 -4.71 -4.79 -2.25
C ALA A 124 -6.01 -4.77 -1.44
N SER A 125 -6.68 -3.61 -1.33
CA SER A 125 -7.95 -3.50 -0.59
C SER A 125 -8.94 -2.59 -1.33
N PRO A 126 -10.16 -3.03 -1.62
CA PRO A 126 -11.17 -2.17 -2.24
C PRO A 126 -11.74 -1.17 -1.22
N TRP A 127 -11.99 0.06 -1.67
CA TRP A 127 -12.81 1.02 -0.91
C TRP A 127 -14.29 0.88 -1.21
N SER A 128 -14.61 0.70 -2.49
CA SER A 128 -15.97 0.51 -2.98
C SER A 128 -15.96 -0.27 -4.30
N PRO A 129 -16.95 -1.14 -4.54
CA PRO A 129 -17.31 -1.57 -5.89
C PRO A 129 -17.70 -0.38 -6.78
N PRO A 130 -17.72 -0.55 -8.12
CA PRO A 130 -18.29 0.42 -9.06
C PRO A 130 -19.71 0.83 -8.69
N ALA A 131 -20.11 2.04 -9.05
CA ALA A 131 -21.41 2.61 -8.70
C ALA A 131 -22.59 1.70 -9.11
N TRP A 132 -22.52 1.12 -10.31
CA TRP A 132 -23.58 0.26 -10.86
C TRP A 132 -23.75 -1.07 -10.12
N MET A 133 -22.72 -1.54 -9.40
CA MET A 133 -22.80 -2.76 -8.58
C MET A 133 -23.46 -2.50 -7.22
N LYS A 134 -23.75 -1.24 -6.86
CA LYS A 134 -24.27 -0.87 -5.54
C LYS A 134 -25.75 -0.54 -5.58
N ASP A 135 -26.45 -0.85 -4.50
CA ASP A 135 -27.87 -0.55 -4.32
C ASP A 135 -28.17 0.96 -4.39
N ASN A 136 -27.28 1.77 -3.82
CA ASN A 136 -27.37 3.22 -3.81
C ASN A 136 -26.85 3.91 -5.08
N GLY A 137 -26.33 3.15 -6.05
CA GLY A 137 -25.80 3.67 -7.31
C GLY A 137 -24.61 4.63 -7.14
N ARG A 138 -23.90 4.60 -6.00
CA ARG A 138 -22.81 5.55 -5.68
C ARG A 138 -21.64 4.85 -5.03
N MET A 139 -20.41 5.22 -5.42
CA MET A 139 -19.21 4.71 -4.75
C MET A 139 -19.07 5.28 -3.33
N GLN A 140 -19.50 6.52 -3.10
CA GLN A 140 -19.50 7.14 -1.77
C GLN A 140 -20.74 6.74 -0.94
N PHE A 141 -20.75 7.18 0.33
CA PHE A 141 -21.90 7.12 1.23
C PHE A 141 -22.40 5.70 1.57
N GLY A 142 -21.50 4.72 1.67
CA GLY A 142 -21.87 3.36 2.07
C GLY A 142 -22.65 2.63 0.97
N GLY A 143 -23.78 2.01 1.32
CA GLY A 143 -24.52 1.10 0.44
C GLY A 143 -23.97 -0.33 0.47
N ARG A 144 -24.64 -1.23 -0.23
CA ARG A 144 -24.29 -2.65 -0.29
C ARG A 144 -24.15 -3.12 -1.72
N LEU A 145 -23.31 -4.14 -1.89
CA LEU A 145 -23.20 -4.87 -3.14
C LEU A 145 -24.55 -5.53 -3.45
N ARG A 146 -25.07 -5.24 -4.64
CA ARG A 146 -26.28 -5.86 -5.19
C ARG A 146 -26.15 -7.38 -5.17
N PRO A 147 -27.19 -8.14 -4.77
CA PRO A 147 -27.11 -9.60 -4.73
C PRO A 147 -26.64 -10.23 -6.03
N GLU A 148 -27.10 -9.69 -7.16
CA GLU A 148 -26.71 -10.08 -8.53
C GLU A 148 -25.28 -9.69 -8.93
N CYS A 149 -24.44 -9.22 -8.00
CA CYS A 149 -23.04 -8.90 -8.23
C CYS A 149 -22.10 -9.63 -7.24
N ARG A 150 -22.61 -10.58 -6.43
CA ARG A 150 -21.86 -11.26 -5.35
C ARG A 150 -21.18 -12.57 -5.74
N HIS A 151 -21.19 -12.93 -7.03
CA HIS A 151 -20.80 -14.24 -7.54
C HIS A 151 -19.40 -14.67 -7.10
#